data_AF-A0AB37M6K1-F1
#
_entry.id   AF-A0AB37M6K1-F1
#
_cell.length_a   1.000
_cell.length_b   1.000
_cell.length_c   1.000
_cell.angle_alpha   90.00
_cell.angle_beta   90.00
_cell.angle_gamma   90.00
#
_symmetry.space_group_name_H-M   'P 1'
#
loop_
_entity.id
_entity.type
_entity.pdbx_description
1 polymer ?
#
loop_
_entity_poly.entity_id
_entity_poly.type
_entity_poly.pdbx_seq_one_letter_code
_entity_poly.pdbx_strand_id
1 'polypeptide(L)'
;MPNKKTKTVKIRHLECFSAIYEELAQNPEYAGYEIEEAVLQVKSYIPPTVKDVDKAIEKIRFSHATRKYKYPVFEGRELIDQKTLAKMAGVSRQTVARWEELGFISRSDIGLSGNKYFVIKEVVSQLERLKDVK
;
A
#
# COMPACT_ATOMS: atom_id res chain seq x y z
N MET A 1 -1.02 -14.33 3.64
CA MET A 1 -1.82 -13.09 3.55
C MET A 1 -3.14 -13.35 4.29
N PRO A 2 -3.68 -12.40 5.06
CA PRO A 2 -5.00 -12.61 5.67
C PRO A 2 -6.02 -12.79 4.53
N ASN A 3 -6.79 -13.87 4.58
CA ASN A 3 -7.81 -14.17 3.57
C ASN A 3 -8.91 -13.11 3.67
N LYS A 4 -9.10 -12.33 2.60
CA LYS A 4 -10.26 -11.45 2.48
C LYS A 4 -11.50 -12.34 2.47
N LYS A 5 -12.41 -12.13 3.42
CA LYS A 5 -13.70 -12.81 3.42
C LYS A 5 -14.53 -12.18 2.29
N THR A 6 -14.94 -12.99 1.33
CA THR A 6 -15.89 -12.55 0.29
C THR A 6 -17.29 -12.94 0.75
N LYS A 7 -18.22 -11.99 0.72
CA LYS A 7 -19.65 -12.25 0.87
C LYS A 7 -20.32 -12.04 -0.47
N THR A 8 -21.24 -12.94 -0.77
CA THR A 8 -22.06 -12.95 -1.97
C THR A 8 -23.42 -12.37 -1.59
N VAL A 9 -23.83 -11.30 -2.26
CA VAL A 9 -25.15 -10.68 -2.05
C VAL A 9 -25.94 -10.81 -3.34
N LYS A 10 -27.07 -11.51 -3.30
CA LYS A 10 -28.00 -11.55 -4.43
C LYS A 10 -28.75 -10.23 -4.45
N ILE A 11 -28.69 -9.52 -5.59
CA ILE A 11 -29.25 -8.17 -5.70
C ILE A 11 -30.52 -8.10 -6.53
N ARG A 12 -31.01 -9.23 -7.08
CA ARG A 12 -32.21 -9.29 -7.94
C ARG A 12 -33.45 -8.64 -7.30
N HIS A 13 -33.57 -8.71 -5.97
CA HIS A 13 -34.71 -8.17 -5.23
C HIS A 13 -34.47 -6.75 -4.67
N LEU A 14 -33.34 -6.13 -4.96
CA LEU A 14 -33.06 -4.76 -4.53
C LEU A 14 -33.64 -3.76 -5.53
N GLU A 15 -34.08 -2.60 -5.03
CA GLU A 15 -34.63 -1.53 -5.86
C GLU A 15 -33.65 -1.02 -6.92
N CYS A 16 -32.34 -1.12 -6.67
CA CYS A 16 -31.30 -0.71 -7.61
C CYS A 16 -31.09 -1.70 -8.78
N PHE A 17 -31.68 -2.89 -8.75
CA PHE A 17 -31.48 -3.88 -9.80
C PHE A 17 -32.05 -3.44 -11.14
N SER A 18 -33.18 -2.72 -11.15
CA SER A 18 -33.78 -2.19 -12.40
C SER A 18 -32.83 -1.23 -13.11
N ALA A 19 -32.22 -0.30 -12.38
CA ALA A 19 -31.25 0.65 -12.93
C ALA A 19 -30.02 -0.07 -13.51
N ILE A 20 -29.51 -1.08 -12.80
CA ILE A 20 -28.39 -1.90 -13.29
C ILE A 20 -28.78 -2.69 -14.54
N TYR A 21 -29.99 -3.25 -14.57
CA TYR A 21 -30.50 -4.01 -15.72
C TYR A 21 -30.63 -3.12 -16.96
N GLU A 22 -31.19 -1.92 -16.82
CA GLU A 22 -31.31 -0.96 -17.94
C GLU A 22 -29.94 -0.56 -18.51
N GLU A 23 -28.95 -0.31 -17.65
CA GLU A 23 -27.59 0.01 -18.07
C GLU A 23 -26.92 -1.17 -18.80
N LEU A 24 -27.10 -2.40 -18.29
CA LEU A 24 -26.56 -3.61 -18.93
C LEU A 24 -27.26 -3.94 -20.26
N ALA A 25 -28.57 -3.66 -20.38
CA ALA A 25 -29.33 -3.90 -21.60
C ALA A 25 -28.90 -3.00 -22.77
N GLN A 26 -28.34 -1.83 -22.48
CA GLN A 26 -27.77 -0.93 -23.48
C GLN A 26 -26.37 -1.37 -23.97
N ASN A 27 -25.74 -2.33 -23.28
CA ASN A 27 -24.42 -2.81 -23.66
C ASN A 27 -24.53 -3.86 -24.78
N PRO A 28 -23.93 -3.62 -25.97
CA PRO A 28 -23.97 -4.57 -27.10
C PRO A 28 -23.40 -5.95 -26.77
N GLU A 29 -22.51 -6.03 -25.79
CA GLU A 29 -21.91 -7.29 -25.32
C GLU A 29 -22.95 -8.26 -24.76
N TYR A 30 -24.04 -7.74 -24.19
CA TYR A 30 -25.12 -8.53 -23.58
C TYR A 30 -26.37 -8.59 -24.47
N ALA A 31 -26.30 -8.10 -25.71
CA ALA A 31 -27.42 -8.17 -26.65
C ALA A 31 -27.78 -9.65 -26.95
N GLY A 32 -28.95 -10.07 -26.48
CA GLY A 32 -29.45 -11.44 -26.64
C GLY A 32 -29.27 -12.35 -25.42
N TYR A 33 -28.73 -11.85 -24.31
CA TYR A 33 -28.66 -12.57 -23.05
C TYR A 33 -29.79 -12.13 -22.10
N GLU A 34 -30.42 -13.08 -21.41
CA GLU A 34 -31.39 -12.80 -20.35
C GLU A 34 -30.68 -12.79 -18.98
N ILE A 35 -30.77 -11.69 -18.24
CA ILE A 35 -30.14 -11.56 -16.92
C ILE A 35 -31.07 -12.17 -15.86
N GLU A 36 -30.90 -13.47 -15.58
CA GLU A 36 -31.70 -14.18 -14.58
C GLU A 36 -31.34 -13.83 -13.13
N GLU A 37 -30.06 -13.62 -12.82
CA GLU A 37 -29.57 -13.34 -11.47
C GLU A 37 -28.36 -12.41 -11.51
N ALA A 38 -28.34 -11.42 -10.62
CA ALA A 38 -27.16 -10.60 -10.36
C ALA A 38 -26.66 -10.80 -8.94
N VAL A 39 -25.34 -10.92 -8.85
CA VAL A 39 -24.61 -11.20 -7.62
C VAL A 39 -23.54 -10.14 -7.41
N LEU A 40 -23.63 -9.44 -6.28
CA LEU A 40 -22.62 -8.49 -5.85
C LEU A 40 -21.63 -9.17 -4.90
N GLN A 41 -20.35 -9.11 -5.24
CA GLN A 41 -19.27 -9.64 -4.41
C GLN A 41 -18.72 -8.55 -3.49
N VAL A 42 -19.06 -8.60 -2.21
CA VAL A 42 -18.50 -7.71 -1.19
C VAL A 42 -17.27 -8.36 -0.58
N LYS A 43 -16.10 -7.75 -0.76
CA LYS A 43 -14.85 -8.22 -0.12
C LYS A 43 -14.62 -7.46 1.17
N SER A 44 -14.30 -8.17 2.26
CA SER A 44 -13.92 -7.54 3.52
C SER A 44 -12.73 -6.60 3.31
N TYR A 45 -12.86 -5.35 3.76
CA TYR A 45 -11.75 -4.42 3.81
C TYR A 45 -10.84 -4.78 4.98
N ILE A 46 -9.62 -5.20 4.68
CA ILE A 46 -8.56 -5.33 5.66
C ILE A 46 -7.66 -4.13 5.41
N PRO A 47 -7.58 -3.15 6.33
CA PRO A 47 -6.69 -2.02 6.15
C PRO A 47 -5.28 -2.59 5.95
N PRO A 48 -4.56 -2.15 4.92
CA PRO A 48 -3.21 -2.64 4.75
C PRO A 48 -2.41 -2.23 5.99
N THR A 49 -1.59 -3.15 6.49
CA THR A 49 -0.70 -2.89 7.61
C THR A 49 0.72 -3.22 7.18
N VAL A 50 1.67 -2.49 7.74
CA VAL A 50 3.08 -2.89 7.68
C VAL A 50 3.23 -4.10 8.58
N LYS A 51 3.65 -5.23 8.02
CA LYS A 51 3.91 -6.45 8.80
C LYS A 51 5.16 -6.24 9.67
N ASP A 52 5.07 -6.56 10.96
CA ASP A 52 6.17 -6.51 11.93
C ASP A 52 6.91 -5.15 11.94
N VAL A 53 6.15 -4.04 12.08
CA VAL A 53 6.68 -2.65 12.09
C VAL A 53 7.88 -2.49 13.04
N ASP A 54 7.78 -3.04 14.26
CA ASP A 54 8.84 -2.98 15.26
C ASP A 54 10.15 -3.56 14.74
N LYS A 55 10.08 -4.74 14.12
CA LYS A 55 11.23 -5.46 13.57
C LYS A 55 11.84 -4.71 12.39
N ALA A 56 11.02 -4.07 11.56
CA ALA A 56 11.50 -3.23 10.47
C ALA A 56 12.27 -2.01 11.01
N ILE A 57 11.71 -1.30 12.00
CA ILE A 57 12.36 -0.15 12.62
C ILE A 57 13.67 -0.55 13.30
N GLU A 58 13.67 -1.63 14.06
CA GLU A 58 14.86 -2.14 14.75
C GLU A 58 16.01 -2.41 13.76
N LYS A 59 15.72 -3.11 12.67
CA LYS A 59 16.72 -3.41 11.63
C LYS A 59 17.23 -2.16 10.92
N ILE A 60 16.34 -1.19 10.64
CA ILE A 60 16.74 0.09 10.05
C ILE A 60 17.69 0.84 10.99
N ARG A 61 17.31 0.98 12.27
CA ARG A 61 18.14 1.63 13.30
C ARG A 61 19.49 0.94 13.48
N PHE A 62 19.49 -0.39 13.56
CA PHE A 62 20.72 -1.19 13.66
C PHE A 62 21.64 -0.99 12.45
N SER A 63 21.09 -1.07 11.23
CA SER A 63 21.86 -0.89 9.99
C SER A 63 22.40 0.54 9.85
N HIS A 64 21.67 1.53 10.35
CA HIS A 64 22.10 2.94 10.40
C HIS A 64 23.22 3.15 11.41
N ALA A 65 23.06 2.66 12.65
CA ALA A 65 24.05 2.78 13.72
C ALA A 65 25.37 2.08 13.37
N THR A 66 25.30 0.91 12.73
CA THR A 66 26.48 0.14 12.29
C THR A 66 27.10 0.66 11.00
N ARG A 67 26.52 1.71 10.36
CA ARG A 67 26.93 2.22 9.04
C ARG A 67 27.13 1.12 7.99
N LYS A 68 26.30 0.06 8.07
CA LYS A 68 26.44 -1.15 7.28
C LYS A 68 26.39 -0.89 5.76
N TYR A 69 25.67 0.14 5.35
CA TYR A 69 25.53 0.54 3.95
C TYR A 69 26.06 1.97 3.78
N LYS A 70 26.72 2.22 2.64
CA LYS A 70 27.16 3.56 2.24
C LYS A 70 26.04 4.26 1.47
N TYR A 71 25.77 5.51 1.82
CA TYR A 71 24.81 6.37 1.13
C TYR A 71 25.29 7.83 1.22
N PRO A 72 24.95 8.68 0.24
CA PRO A 72 25.28 10.09 0.30
C PRO A 72 24.51 10.80 1.43
N VAL A 73 25.15 11.81 1.99
CA VAL A 73 24.55 12.72 2.98
C VAL A 73 24.57 14.12 2.37
N PHE A 74 23.40 14.75 2.31
CA PHE A 74 23.25 16.11 1.78
C PHE A 74 22.58 16.96 2.84
N GLU A 75 23.18 18.11 3.20
CA GLU A 75 22.67 18.99 4.27
C GLU A 75 22.34 18.27 5.59
N GLY A 76 23.15 17.27 5.96
CA GLY A 76 22.92 16.46 7.16
C GLY A 76 21.78 15.45 7.07
N ARG A 77 21.16 15.29 5.89
CA ARG A 77 20.13 14.28 5.61
C ARG A 77 20.72 13.10 4.84
N GLU A 78 20.52 11.90 5.36
CA GLU A 78 20.92 10.67 4.68
C GLU A 78 19.99 10.37 3.50
N LEU A 79 20.53 10.29 2.30
CA LEU A 79 19.74 10.06 1.09
C LEU A 79 19.83 8.59 0.69
N ILE A 80 18.79 7.82 1.01
CA ILE A 80 18.74 6.40 0.65
C ILE A 80 17.72 6.14 -0.45
N ASP A 81 18.12 5.29 -1.39
CA ASP A 81 17.21 4.77 -2.41
C ASP A 81 16.33 3.65 -1.84
N GLN A 82 15.27 3.32 -2.56
CA GLN A 82 14.34 2.25 -2.18
C GLN A 82 15.04 0.89 -1.99
N LYS A 83 16.08 0.62 -2.77
CA LYS A 83 16.87 -0.61 -2.71
C LYS A 83 17.64 -0.72 -1.38
N THR A 84 18.27 0.36 -0.94
CA THR A 84 19.03 0.42 0.30
C THR A 84 18.08 0.37 1.49
N LEU A 85 16.96 1.10 1.43
CA LEU A 85 15.93 1.01 2.45
C LEU A 85 15.41 -0.42 2.65
N ALA A 86 15.12 -1.13 1.56
CA ALA A 86 14.66 -2.52 1.62
C ALA A 86 15.69 -3.44 2.30
N LYS A 87 16.99 -3.27 1.99
CA LYS A 87 18.07 -4.02 2.65
C LYS A 87 18.17 -3.70 4.14
N MET A 88 18.06 -2.43 4.51
CA MET A 88 18.12 -1.97 5.90
C MET A 88 16.93 -2.48 6.72
N ALA A 89 15.72 -2.46 6.16
CA ALA A 89 14.52 -3.00 6.79
C ALA A 89 14.47 -4.54 6.76
N GLY A 90 15.31 -5.18 5.94
CA GLY A 90 15.31 -6.64 5.76
C GLY A 90 14.01 -7.15 5.11
N VAL A 91 13.47 -6.39 4.16
CA VAL A 91 12.26 -6.70 3.38
C VAL A 91 12.56 -6.63 1.88
N SER A 92 11.62 -7.01 1.03
CA SER A 92 11.78 -6.88 -0.42
C SER A 92 11.60 -5.42 -0.87
N ARG A 93 12.14 -5.06 -2.04
CA ARG A 93 11.90 -3.73 -2.62
C ARG A 93 10.42 -3.49 -2.92
N GLN A 94 9.70 -4.52 -3.33
CA GLN A 94 8.25 -4.45 -3.56
C GLN A 94 7.50 -4.11 -2.27
N THR A 95 7.95 -4.60 -1.12
CA THR A 95 7.36 -4.25 0.17
C THR A 95 7.53 -2.76 0.47
N VAL A 96 8.73 -2.20 0.24
CA VAL A 96 8.97 -0.75 0.42
C VAL A 96 8.18 0.08 -0.59
N ALA A 97 8.10 -0.34 -1.86
CA ALA A 97 7.27 0.30 -2.87
C ALA A 97 5.80 0.33 -2.45
N ARG A 98 5.31 -0.78 -1.91
CA ARG A 98 3.95 -0.86 -1.39
C ARG A 98 3.75 0.01 -0.15
N TRP A 99 4.75 0.17 0.71
CA TRP A 99 4.66 1.12 1.84
C TRP A 99 4.55 2.56 1.35
N GLU A 100 5.30 2.90 0.30
CA GLU A 100 5.25 4.22 -0.35
C GLU A 100 3.89 4.45 -1.03
N GLU A 101 3.40 3.50 -1.82
CA GLU A 101 2.09 3.56 -2.51
C GLU A 101 0.93 3.72 -1.52
N LEU A 102 1.01 3.05 -0.37
CA LEU A 102 -0.01 3.10 0.67
C LEU A 102 0.17 4.28 1.63
N GLY A 103 1.17 5.14 1.41
CA GLY A 103 1.43 6.33 2.24
C GLY A 103 1.97 6.03 3.64
N PHE A 104 2.40 4.80 3.93
CA PHE A 104 3.04 4.43 5.20
C PHE A 104 4.40 5.09 5.37
N ILE A 105 5.09 5.29 4.25
CA ILE A 105 6.32 6.05 4.19
C ILE A 105 6.25 7.00 3.01
N SER A 106 7.02 8.08 3.05
CA SER A 106 7.10 9.03 1.95
C SER A 106 8.54 9.45 1.74
N ARG A 107 8.88 9.70 0.48
CA ARG A 107 10.18 10.28 0.13
C ARG A 107 10.18 11.77 0.46
N SER A 108 11.33 12.25 0.87
CA SER A 108 11.56 13.65 1.20
C SER A 108 11.86 14.41 -0.09
N ASP A 109 11.20 15.56 -0.27
CA ASP A 109 11.64 16.54 -1.24
C ASP A 109 12.83 17.30 -0.65
N ILE A 110 14.00 17.09 -1.24
CA ILE A 110 15.28 17.65 -0.78
C ILE A 110 15.78 18.73 -1.74
N GLY A 111 14.93 19.22 -2.65
CA GLY A 111 15.31 20.27 -3.60
C GLY A 111 16.31 19.84 -4.68
N LEU A 112 16.71 18.56 -4.71
CA LEU A 112 17.51 18.00 -5.80
C LEU A 112 16.58 17.60 -6.94
N SER A 113 16.77 18.22 -8.11
CA SER A 113 15.94 18.09 -9.30
C SER A 113 15.57 16.63 -9.61
N GLY A 114 14.27 16.32 -9.56
CA GLY A 114 13.66 15.08 -10.10
C GLY A 114 13.79 13.81 -9.24
N ASN A 115 14.79 13.69 -8.37
CA ASN A 115 15.00 12.48 -7.58
C ASN A 115 14.57 12.68 -6.12
N LYS A 116 13.41 12.11 -5.78
CA LYS A 116 12.97 11.97 -4.38
C LYS A 116 13.73 10.81 -3.72
N TYR A 117 14.29 11.05 -2.54
CA TYR A 117 15.02 10.05 -1.73
C TYR A 117 14.32 9.83 -0.40
N PHE A 118 14.58 8.68 0.24
CA PHE A 118 14.13 8.47 1.61
C PHE A 118 15.17 9.01 2.59
N VAL A 119 14.71 9.72 3.62
CA VAL A 119 15.53 10.11 4.77
C VAL A 119 15.28 9.13 5.91
N ILE A 120 16.34 8.50 6.41
CA ILE A 120 16.23 7.38 7.38
C ILE A 120 15.42 7.78 8.62
N LYS A 121 15.72 8.95 9.20
CA LYS A 121 15.03 9.45 10.39
C LYS A 121 13.54 9.68 10.15
N GLU A 122 13.18 10.21 8.98
CA GLU A 122 11.79 10.46 8.60
C GLU A 122 11.04 9.14 8.40
N VAL A 123 11.63 8.18 7.70
CA VAL A 123 11.05 6.84 7.51
C VAL A 123 10.80 6.16 8.85
N VAL A 124 11.75 6.20 9.77
CA VAL A 124 11.58 5.62 11.11
C VAL A 124 10.44 6.31 11.85
N SER A 125 10.36 7.65 11.83
CA SER A 125 9.28 8.39 12.49
C SER A 125 7.90 8.08 11.88
N GLN A 126 7.82 7.98 10.55
CA GLN A 126 6.58 7.60 9.84
C GLN A 126 6.12 6.20 10.24
N LEU A 127 7.03 5.23 10.28
CA LEU A 127 6.73 3.87 10.71
C LEU A 127 6.34 3.81 12.21
N GLU A 128 6.92 4.64 13.06
CA GLU A 128 6.56 4.72 14.48
C GLU A 128 5.12 5.20 14.68
N ARG A 129 4.67 6.21 13.92
CA ARG A 129 3.29 6.70 13.96
C ARG A 129 2.26 5.63 13.61
N LEU A 130 2.63 4.63 12.80
CA LEU A 130 1.75 3.51 12.46
C LEU A 130 1.50 2.57 13.65
N LYS A 131 2.29 2.65 14.72
CA LYS A 131 2.07 1.86 15.94
C LYS A 131 0.96 2.44 16.82
N ASP A 132 0.78 3.75 16.78
CA ASP A 132 -0.16 4.49 17.63
C ASP A 132 -1.59 4.46 17.09
N VAL A 133 -1.77 4.06 15.82
CA VAL A 133 -3.07 3.83 15.20
C VAL A 133 -3.50 2.38 15.51
N LYS A 134 -3.97 2.15 16.74
CA LYS A 134 -4.55 0.87 17.17
C LYS A 134 -6.02 1.02 17.53
#